data_AF-A0AAP2DC29-F1
#
_entry.id   AF-A0AAP2DC29-F1
#
_cell.length_a   1.000
_cell.length_b   1.000
_cell.length_c   1.000
_cell.angle_alpha   90.00
_cell.angle_beta   90.00
_cell.angle_gamma   90.00
#
_symmetry.space_group_name_H-M   'P 1'
#
loop_
_entity.id
_entity.type
_entity.pdbx_description
1 polymer ?
#
loop_
_entity_poly.entity_id
_entity_poly.type
_entity_poly.pdbx_seq_one_letter_code
_entity_poly.pdbx_strand_id
1 'polypeptide(L)'
;MLYSLDSNKTINTIPYKGEYDVWRNRLSKAEYELIIQELTNKIRGSDIQTSSWMPGKDWTNTVFAPIYSKACKSDYTQAAKFFGLLVWETFLRHPDYWAFGRYELDGIPIQGLTYFRVTPR
;
A
#
# COMPACT_ATOMS: atom_id res chain seq x y z
N MET A 1 -0.75 -8.57 11.72
CA MET A 1 -1.50 -7.53 12.49
C MET A 1 -1.02 -6.16 12.05
N LEU A 2 -1.92 -5.20 11.79
CA LEU A 2 -1.54 -3.82 11.45
C LEU A 2 -1.94 -2.88 12.59
N TYR A 3 -1.02 -2.03 13.04
CA TYR A 3 -1.23 -1.14 14.18
C TYR A 3 -0.94 0.32 13.82
N SER A 4 -1.84 1.22 14.15
CA SER A 4 -1.65 2.67 13.96
C SER A 4 -0.99 3.26 15.20
N LEU A 5 0.19 3.87 15.03
CA LEU A 5 0.89 4.59 16.10
C LEU A 5 0.19 5.91 16.44
N ASP A 6 -0.39 6.57 15.44
CA ASP A 6 -1.10 7.85 15.64
C ASP A 6 -2.38 7.70 16.46
N SER A 7 -3.14 6.63 16.22
CA SER A 7 -4.43 6.39 16.90
C SER A 7 -4.37 5.35 18.01
N ASN A 8 -3.22 4.72 18.21
CA ASN A 8 -2.97 3.66 19.20
C ASN A 8 -3.96 2.49 19.08
N LYS A 9 -4.30 2.09 17.85
CA LYS A 9 -5.33 1.08 17.54
C LYS A 9 -4.85 0.04 16.53
N THR A 10 -5.30 -1.19 16.76
CA THR A 10 -5.20 -2.25 15.75
C THR A 10 -6.19 -1.99 14.63
N ILE A 11 -5.69 -2.07 13.40
CA ILE A 11 -6.45 -1.91 12.17
C ILE A 11 -6.83 -3.30 11.65
N ASN A 12 -8.12 -3.45 11.33
CA ASN A 12 -8.71 -4.66 10.75
C ASN A 12 -9.50 -4.37 9.46
N THR A 13 -9.49 -3.12 8.98
CA THR A 13 -10.25 -2.70 7.80
C THR A 13 -9.37 -1.95 6.80
N ILE A 14 -9.84 -1.91 5.55
CA ILE A 14 -9.26 -1.07 4.50
C ILE A 14 -9.97 0.28 4.53
N PRO A 15 -9.25 1.41 4.67
CA PRO A 15 -9.86 2.74 4.60
C PRO A 15 -10.41 2.98 3.20
N TYR A 16 -11.44 3.83 3.09
CA TYR A 16 -12.07 4.14 1.79
C TYR A 16 -12.56 2.89 1.02
N LYS A 17 -13.09 1.89 1.74
CA LYS A 17 -13.47 0.58 1.19
C LYS A 17 -14.34 0.66 -0.08
N GLY A 18 -15.28 1.61 -0.15
CA GLY A 18 -16.12 1.79 -1.34
C GLY A 18 -15.34 2.15 -2.59
N GLU A 19 -14.38 3.09 -2.50
CA GLU A 19 -13.51 3.45 -3.63
C GLU A 19 -12.56 2.30 -3.96
N TYR A 20 -11.98 1.66 -2.94
CA TYR A 20 -11.15 0.47 -3.10
C TYR A 20 -11.87 -0.61 -3.90
N ASP A 21 -13.11 -0.95 -3.54
CA ASP A 21 -13.88 -2.00 -4.20
C ASP A 21 -14.18 -1.66 -5.66
N VAL A 22 -14.52 -0.40 -5.93
CA VAL A 22 -14.75 0.07 -7.30
C VAL A 22 -13.51 -0.07 -8.17
N TRP A 23 -12.34 0.36 -7.68
CA TRP A 23 -11.09 0.23 -8.45
C TRP A 23 -10.63 -1.22 -8.56
N ARG A 24 -10.74 -1.99 -7.47
CA ARG A 24 -10.39 -3.41 -7.43
C ARG A 24 -11.22 -4.24 -8.40
N ASN A 25 -12.53 -3.98 -8.51
CA ASN A 25 -13.42 -4.72 -9.41
C ASN A 25 -13.15 -4.45 -10.90
N ARG A 26 -12.38 -3.41 -11.23
CA ARG A 26 -11.94 -3.13 -12.61
C ARG A 26 -10.67 -3.88 -12.98
N LEU A 27 -9.94 -4.43 -12.02
CA LEU A 27 -8.82 -5.32 -12.28
C LEU A 27 -9.32 -6.76 -12.44
N SER A 28 -8.72 -7.50 -13.36
CA SER A 28 -8.85 -8.95 -13.39
C SER A 28 -8.22 -9.56 -12.13
N LYS A 29 -8.63 -10.78 -11.82
CA LYS A 29 -8.06 -11.54 -10.70
C LYS A 29 -6.54 -11.68 -10.84
N ALA A 30 -6.06 -12.03 -12.04
CA ALA A 30 -4.63 -12.23 -12.30
C ALA A 30 -3.82 -10.93 -12.16
N GLU A 31 -4.30 -9.80 -12.71
CA GLU A 31 -3.64 -8.49 -12.55
C GLU A 31 -3.49 -8.14 -11.06
N TYR A 32 -4.57 -8.30 -10.30
CA TYR A 32 -4.56 -8.03 -8.87
C TYR A 32 -3.60 -8.94 -8.10
N GLU A 33 -3.61 -10.25 -8.37
CA GLU A 33 -2.71 -11.21 -7.72
C GLU A 33 -1.25 -10.88 -7.99
N LEU A 34 -0.89 -10.51 -9.23
CA LEU A 34 0.46 -10.08 -9.57
C LEU A 34 0.87 -8.81 -8.82
N ILE A 35 -0.02 -7.83 -8.68
CA ILE A 35 0.24 -6.60 -7.93
C ILE A 35 0.50 -6.92 -6.45
N ILE A 36 -0.37 -7.71 -5.81
CA ILE A 36 -0.22 -8.09 -4.40
C ILE A 36 1.05 -8.93 -4.18
N GLN A 37 1.36 -9.83 -5.11
CA GLN A 37 2.59 -10.62 -5.04
C GLN A 37 3.83 -9.74 -5.13
N GLU A 38 3.85 -8.76 -6.04
CA GLU A 38 4.97 -7.81 -6.17
C GLU A 38 5.13 -6.98 -4.89
N LEU A 39 4.03 -6.44 -4.34
CA LEU A 39 4.07 -5.70 -3.07
C LEU A 39 4.56 -6.58 -1.92
N THR A 40 4.06 -7.81 -1.83
CA THR A 40 4.50 -8.80 -0.83
C THR A 40 5.99 -9.10 -0.95
N ASN A 41 6.51 -9.23 -2.17
CA ASN A 41 7.93 -9.44 -2.41
C ASN A 41 8.77 -8.23 -2.00
N LYS A 42 8.29 -7.00 -2.25
CA LYS A 42 8.99 -5.77 -1.84
C LYS A 42 9.15 -5.63 -0.33
N ILE A 43 8.18 -6.12 0.45
CA ILE A 43 8.24 -6.02 1.92
C ILE A 43 8.94 -7.21 2.60
N ARG A 44 9.17 -8.31 1.86
CA ARG A 44 9.77 -9.53 2.41
C ARG A 44 11.17 -9.26 2.95
N GLY A 45 11.41 -9.67 4.20
CA GLY A 45 12.73 -9.53 4.84
C GLY A 45 13.12 -8.09 5.18
N SER A 46 12.20 -7.13 5.05
CA SER A 46 12.43 -5.75 5.45
C SER A 46 11.83 -5.47 6.84
N ASP A 47 12.44 -4.53 7.55
CA ASP A 47 11.95 -4.06 8.85
C ASP A 47 11.28 -2.68 8.77
N ILE A 48 11.54 -1.93 7.69
CA ILE A 48 10.95 -0.61 7.45
C ILE A 48 10.61 -0.43 5.98
N GLN A 49 9.45 0.15 5.70
CA GLN A 49 8.98 0.45 4.36
C GLN A 49 8.16 1.74 4.31
N THR A 50 8.35 2.54 3.27
CA THR A 50 7.59 3.77 3.05
C THR A 50 6.77 3.65 1.77
N SER A 51 5.44 3.76 1.88
CA SER A 51 4.54 3.46 0.75
C SER A 51 4.79 4.31 -0.48
N SER A 52 5.17 5.58 -0.31
CA SER A 52 5.47 6.50 -1.42
C SER A 52 6.76 6.16 -2.17
N TRP A 53 7.62 5.30 -1.62
CA TRP A 53 8.90 4.91 -2.25
C TRP A 53 8.84 3.54 -2.95
N MET A 54 7.83 2.72 -2.62
CA MET A 54 7.60 1.40 -3.22
C MET A 54 7.28 1.37 -4.74
N PRO A 55 6.51 2.33 -5.30
CA PRO A 55 6.04 2.21 -6.68
C PRO A 55 7.11 2.49 -7.75
N GLY A 56 8.21 3.15 -7.39
CA GLY A 56 9.13 3.73 -8.38
C GLY A 56 8.52 4.92 -9.13
N LYS A 57 9.26 5.45 -10.11
CA LYS A 57 8.89 6.68 -10.84
C LYS A 57 8.05 6.43 -12.09
N ASP A 58 8.16 5.25 -12.70
CA ASP A 58 7.48 4.90 -13.94
C ASP A 58 6.87 3.50 -13.83
N TRP A 59 5.58 3.39 -14.16
CA TRP A 59 4.83 2.14 -14.11
C TRP A 59 4.67 1.50 -15.48
N THR A 60 5.15 2.13 -16.54
CA THR A 60 5.10 1.60 -17.90
C THR A 60 5.77 0.22 -17.93
N ASN A 61 5.07 -0.77 -18.50
CA ASN A 61 5.52 -2.17 -18.56
C ASN A 61 5.80 -2.83 -17.20
N THR A 62 5.25 -2.29 -16.11
CA THR A 62 5.28 -2.93 -14.78
C THR A 62 3.94 -3.57 -14.45
N VAL A 63 3.93 -4.43 -13.42
CA VAL A 63 2.67 -5.00 -12.88
C VAL A 63 1.73 -3.92 -12.32
N PHE A 64 2.21 -2.71 -12.05
CA PHE A 64 1.40 -1.59 -11.56
C PHE A 64 0.71 -0.80 -12.67
N ALA A 65 1.09 -0.98 -13.94
CA ALA A 65 0.47 -0.27 -15.08
C ALA A 65 -1.08 -0.34 -15.09
N PRO A 66 -1.72 -1.50 -14.83
CA PRO A 66 -3.19 -1.61 -14.82
C PRO A 66 -3.89 -0.79 -13.74
N ILE A 67 -3.20 -0.41 -12.66
CA ILE A 67 -3.76 0.48 -11.62
C ILE A 67 -4.14 1.82 -12.27
N TYR A 68 -3.21 2.41 -13.01
CA TYR A 68 -3.43 3.68 -13.69
C TYR A 68 -4.37 3.51 -14.90
N SER A 69 -3.99 2.66 -15.86
CA SER A 69 -4.66 2.62 -17.17
C SER A 69 -6.06 2.03 -17.13
N LYS A 70 -6.33 1.10 -16.20
CA LYS A 70 -7.58 0.33 -16.15
C LYS A 70 -8.41 0.62 -14.92
N ALA A 71 -7.84 0.45 -13.72
CA ALA A 71 -8.58 0.61 -12.47
C ALA A 71 -9.01 2.07 -12.26
N CYS A 72 -8.08 3.00 -12.46
CA CYS A 72 -8.29 4.43 -12.25
C CYS A 72 -8.55 5.21 -13.54
N LYS A 73 -8.70 4.53 -14.69
CA LYS A 73 -9.06 5.14 -15.99
C LYS A 73 -8.17 6.34 -16.36
N SER A 74 -6.87 6.17 -16.20
CA SER A 74 -5.85 7.18 -16.50
C SER A 74 -5.89 8.42 -15.59
N ASP A 75 -6.49 8.33 -14.40
CA ASP A 75 -6.43 9.35 -13.35
C ASP A 75 -5.27 9.07 -12.39
N TYR A 76 -4.26 9.94 -12.40
CA TYR A 76 -3.07 9.82 -11.55
C TYR A 76 -3.37 9.93 -10.06
N THR A 77 -4.29 10.81 -9.66
CA THR A 77 -4.62 11.03 -8.24
C THR A 77 -5.32 9.81 -7.68
N GLN A 78 -6.28 9.26 -8.42
CA GLN A 78 -6.95 8.01 -8.05
C GLN A 78 -5.97 6.84 -8.05
N ALA A 79 -5.06 6.76 -9.03
CA ALA A 79 -4.06 5.70 -9.11
C ALA A 79 -3.11 5.71 -7.91
N ALA A 80 -2.63 6.88 -7.51
CA ALA A 80 -1.78 7.04 -6.33
C ALA A 80 -2.51 6.64 -5.05
N LYS A 81 -3.77 7.07 -4.89
CA LYS A 81 -4.61 6.68 -3.75
C LYS A 81 -4.86 5.17 -3.74
N PHE A 82 -5.23 4.57 -4.87
CA PHE A 82 -5.50 3.15 -4.96
C PHE A 82 -4.23 2.32 -4.69
N PHE A 83 -3.08 2.72 -5.21
CA PHE A 83 -1.80 2.10 -4.89
C PHE A 83 -1.52 2.12 -3.38
N GLY A 84 -1.74 3.26 -2.72
CA GLY A 84 -1.62 3.36 -1.27
C GLY A 84 -2.54 2.38 -0.51
N LEU A 85 -3.76 2.15 -1.01
CA LEU A 85 -4.69 1.19 -0.43
C LEU A 85 -4.27 -0.27 -0.67
N LEU A 86 -3.63 -0.58 -1.79
CA LEU A 86 -3.07 -1.91 -2.08
C LEU A 86 -1.85 -2.20 -1.18
N VAL A 87 -1.00 -1.20 -0.94
CA VAL A 87 0.08 -1.29 0.06
C VAL A 87 -0.51 -1.53 1.45
N TRP A 88 -1.53 -0.75 1.84
CA TRP A 88 -2.23 -0.93 3.11
C TRP A 88 -2.75 -2.35 3.29
N GLU A 89 -3.45 -2.88 2.28
CA GLU A 89 -3.96 -4.24 2.28
C GLU A 89 -2.84 -5.28 2.42
N THR A 90 -1.71 -5.06 1.73
CA THR A 90 -0.55 -5.96 1.81
C THR A 90 -0.05 -6.08 3.25
N PHE A 91 0.09 -4.96 3.97
CA PHE A 91 0.47 -4.98 5.39
C PHE A 91 -0.63 -5.52 6.30
N LEU A 92 -1.89 -5.18 6.03
CA LEU A 92 -3.04 -5.66 6.81
C LEU A 92 -3.14 -7.19 6.79
N ARG A 93 -2.87 -7.81 5.62
CA ARG A 93 -2.94 -9.26 5.41
C ARG A 93 -1.63 -9.99 5.72
N HIS A 94 -0.55 -9.27 5.99
CA HIS A 94 0.75 -9.89 6.26
C HIS A 94 0.70 -10.70 7.57
N PRO A 95 1.33 -11.90 7.63
CA PRO A 95 1.35 -12.72 8.84
C PRO A 95 2.10 -12.06 10.00
N ASP A 96 3.13 -11.26 9.70
CA ASP A 96 3.88 -10.51 10.72
C ASP A 96 3.07 -9.36 11.36
N TYR A 97 3.65 -8.79 12.41
CA TYR A 97 3.13 -7.62 13.10
C TYR A 97 3.82 -6.37 12.55
N TRP A 98 3.00 -5.41 12.12
CA TRP A 98 3.45 -4.14 11.55
C TRP A 98 2.76 -2.98 12.26
N ALA A 99 3.52 -1.93 12.53
CA ALA A 99 3.01 -0.65 12.99
C ALA A 99 3.25 0.42 11.91
N PHE A 100 2.43 1.47 11.86
CA PHE A 100 2.63 2.55 10.88
C PHE A 100 2.27 3.93 11.45
N GLY A 101 2.82 4.96 10.81
CA GLY A 101 2.55 6.36 11.13
C GLY A 101 3.02 7.32 10.03
N ARG A 102 2.90 8.62 10.32
CA ARG A 102 3.41 9.73 9.50
C ARG A 102 4.73 10.23 10.07
N TYR A 103 5.68 10.53 9.20
CA TYR A 103 7.03 10.94 9.58
C TYR A 103 7.57 12.01 8.63
N GLU A 104 8.66 12.64 9.06
CA GLU A 104 9.41 13.63 8.30
C GLU A 104 10.85 13.15 8.12
N LEU A 105 11.47 13.52 7.00
CA LEU A 105 12.89 13.34 6.75
C LEU A 105 13.51 14.72 6.54
N ASP A 106 14.50 15.08 7.35
CA ASP A 106 15.16 16.40 7.31
C ASP A 106 14.18 17.59 7.40
N GLY A 107 13.13 17.44 8.22
CA GLY A 107 12.07 18.45 8.38
C GLY A 107 11.07 18.52 7.23
N ILE A 108 11.13 17.58 6.27
CA ILE A 108 10.20 17.49 5.14
C ILE A 108 9.24 16.31 5.37
N PRO A 109 7.91 16.55 5.40
CA PRO A 109 6.93 15.48 5.52
C PRO A 109 7.04 14.45 4.41
N ILE A 110 7.12 13.18 4.81
CA ILE A 110 7.06 12.05 3.89
C ILE A 110 5.61 11.91 3.41
N GLN A 111 5.41 11.93 2.07
CA GLN A 111 4.07 11.84 1.48
C GLN A 111 3.34 10.52 1.81
N GLY A 112 4.08 9.42 1.91
CA GLY A 112 3.58 8.09 2.25
C GLY A 112 3.44 7.82 3.74
N LEU A 113 2.87 6.67 4.07
CA LEU A 113 2.95 6.11 5.41
C LEU A 113 4.25 5.32 5.52
N THR A 114 4.87 5.36 6.69
CA THR A 114 6.02 4.50 7.00
C THR A 114 5.56 3.37 7.92
N TYR A 115 5.93 2.15 7.55
CA TYR A 115 5.59 0.90 8.22
C TYR A 115 6.85 0.32 8.85
N PHE A 116 6.72 -0.18 10.08
CA PHE A 116 7.78 -0.80 10.86
C PHE A 116 7.35 -2.19 11.27
N ARG A 117 8.21 -3.17 11.04
CA ARG A 117 8.02 -4.52 11.58
C ARG A 117 8.22 -4.45 13.08
N VAL A 118 7.30 -5.04 13.83
CA VAL A 118 7.34 -5.06 15.29
C VAL A 118 7.23 -6.50 15.78
N THR A 119 7.72 -6.75 16.99
CA THR A 119 7.46 -8.01 17.68
C THR A 119 6.33 -7.78 18.67
N PRO A 120 5.28 -8.61 18.68
CA PRO A 120 4.27 -8.55 19.74
C PRO A 120 4.95 -8.84 21.09
N ARG A 121 4.56 -8.10 22.13
CA ARG A 121 4.93 -8.43 23.51
C ARG A 121 4.00 -9.49 24.07
#